data_AF-A0A923VB11-F1
#
_entry.id   AF-A0A923VB11-F1
#
_cell.length_a   1.000
_cell.length_b   1.000
_cell.length_c   1.000
_cell.angle_alpha   90.00
_cell.angle_beta   90.00
_cell.angle_gamma   90.00
#
_symmetry.space_group_name_H-M   'P 1'
#
loop_
_entity.id
_entity.type
_entity.pdbx_description
1 polymer ?
#
loop_
_entity_poly.entity_id
_entity_poly.type
_entity_poly.pdbx_seq_one_letter_code
_entity_poly.pdbx_strand_id
1 'polypeptide(L)'
;MDRTSADQFKSNMKEWMEAARSEPVKITRKSGEAFILLNAEIFEKMRLDLARLQGLTTSLLDVAQGRVSPATEKSTADVFAKAKQSVLLAKKTRKAVG
;
A
#
# COMPACT_ATOMS: atom_id res chain seq x y z
N MET A 1 4.57 -5.53 -22.09
CA MET A 1 3.65 -4.38 -21.87
C MET A 1 3.27 -3.77 -23.20
N ASP A 2 2.09 -4.17 -23.65
CA ASP A 2 1.51 -3.73 -24.91
C ASP A 2 0.96 -2.31 -24.82
N ARG A 3 0.71 -1.70 -25.98
CA ARG A 3 0.23 -0.33 -26.09
C ARG A 3 -0.97 -0.27 -27.02
N THR A 4 -2.00 0.45 -26.62
CA THR A 4 -3.20 0.66 -27.42
C THR A 4 -3.68 2.11 -27.32
N SER A 5 -4.43 2.57 -28.31
CA SER A 5 -5.11 3.86 -28.24
C SER A 5 -6.43 3.73 -27.48
N ALA A 6 -6.91 4.82 -26.88
CA ALA A 6 -8.20 4.80 -26.18
C ALA A 6 -9.38 4.40 -27.09
N ASP A 7 -9.33 4.74 -28.37
CA ASP A 7 -10.37 4.40 -29.35
C ASP A 7 -10.35 2.90 -29.65
N GLN A 8 -9.18 2.32 -29.91
CA GLN A 8 -9.01 0.87 -30.14
C GLN A 8 -9.31 0.04 -28.89
N PHE A 9 -8.97 0.56 -27.70
CA PHE A 9 -9.31 -0.08 -26.44
C PHE A 9 -10.84 -0.20 -26.27
N LYS A 10 -11.60 0.85 -26.59
CA LYS A 10 -13.07 0.83 -26.49
C LYS A 10 -13.69 -0.16 -27.47
N SER A 11 -13.18 -0.23 -28.69
CA SER A 11 -13.69 -1.15 -29.72
C SER A 11 -13.44 -2.62 -29.37
N ASN A 12 -12.28 -2.95 -28.79
CA ASN A 12 -11.87 -4.33 -28.50
C ASN A 12 -11.69 -4.59 -27.01
N MET A 13 -12.58 -4.03 -26.18
CA MET A 13 -12.41 -3.98 -24.72
C MET A 13 -12.17 -5.36 -24.09
N LYS A 14 -12.91 -6.38 -24.53
CA LYS A 14 -12.79 -7.74 -23.97
C LYS A 14 -11.40 -8.33 -24.18
N GLU A 15 -10.84 -8.18 -25.38
CA GLU A 15 -9.52 -8.72 -25.73
C GLU A 15 -8.43 -8.05 -24.89
N TRP A 16 -8.50 -6.71 -24.76
CA TRP A 16 -7.54 -5.96 -23.96
C TRP A 16 -7.66 -6.24 -22.46
N MET A 17 -8.87 -6.49 -21.95
CA MET A 17 -9.09 -6.89 -20.56
C MET A 17 -8.51 -8.28 -20.27
N GLU A 18 -8.65 -9.23 -21.20
CA GLU A 18 -8.04 -10.57 -21.08
C GLU A 18 -6.51 -10.50 -21.18
N ALA A 19 -5.97 -9.71 -22.13
CA ALA A 19 -4.53 -9.48 -22.23
C ALA A 19 -3.96 -8.83 -20.95
N ALA A 20 -4.71 -7.90 -20.34
CA ALA A 20 -4.30 -7.23 -19.11
C ALA A 20 -4.27 -8.13 -17.86
N ARG A 21 -4.80 -9.36 -17.94
CA ARG A 21 -4.71 -10.33 -16.85
C ARG A 21 -3.29 -10.86 -16.64
N SER A 22 -2.54 -11.02 -17.74
CA SER A 22 -1.17 -11.54 -17.71
C SER A 22 -0.13 -10.41 -17.66
N GLU A 23 -0.29 -9.37 -18.47
CA GLU A 23 0.65 -8.25 -18.53
C GLU A 23 -0.04 -6.89 -18.53
N PRO A 24 0.52 -5.86 -17.88
CA PRO A 24 -0.02 -4.51 -17.96
C PRO A 24 -0.06 -3.97 -19.40
N VAL A 25 -1.10 -3.20 -19.72
CA VAL A 25 -1.31 -2.58 -21.03
C VAL A 25 -1.35 -1.06 -20.90
N LYS A 26 -0.58 -0.34 -21.72
CA LYS A 26 -0.64 1.11 -21.82
C LYS A 26 -1.80 1.53 -22.71
N ILE A 27 -2.65 2.42 -22.22
CA ILE A 27 -3.70 3.05 -23.01
C ILE A 27 -3.37 4.53 -23.16
N THR A 28 -3.16 5.00 -24.39
CA THR A 28 -2.85 6.41 -24.67
C THR A 28 -4.04 7.11 -25.32
N ARG A 29 -4.41 8.28 -24.80
CA ARG A 29 -5.41 9.18 -25.40
C ARG A 29 -4.73 10.14 -26.38
N LYS A 30 -5.53 10.61 -27.35
CA LYS A 30 -5.11 11.68 -28.28
C LYS A 30 -4.80 13.00 -27.57
N SER A 31 -5.40 13.24 -26.39
CA SER A 31 -5.10 14.40 -25.53
C SER A 31 -3.71 14.34 -24.88
N GLY A 32 -2.95 13.24 -25.03
CA GLY A 32 -1.64 13.05 -24.42
C GLY A 32 -1.67 12.34 -23.06
N GLU A 33 -2.85 12.17 -22.46
CA GLU A 33 -3.01 11.38 -21.24
C GLU A 33 -2.74 9.90 -21.49
N ALA A 34 -2.12 9.23 -20.53
CA ALA A 34 -1.87 7.79 -20.58
C ALA A 34 -2.31 7.09 -19.29
N PHE A 35 -2.91 5.93 -19.44
CA PHE A 35 -3.38 5.07 -18.37
C PHE A 35 -2.70 3.71 -18.48
N ILE A 36 -2.57 3.01 -17.36
CA ILE A 36 -2.12 1.62 -17.31
C ILE A 36 -3.32 0.78 -16.92
N LEU A 37 -3.70 -0.17 -17.77
CA LEU A 37 -4.63 -1.23 -17.41
C LEU A 37 -3.83 -2.39 -16.85
N LEU A 38 -4.24 -2.90 -15.69
CA LEU A 38 -3.63 -4.07 -15.07
C LEU A 38 -4.67 -4.85 -14.26
N ASN A 39 -4.33 -6.10 -13.94
CA ASN A 39 -5.11 -6.93 -13.05
C ASN A 39 -5.18 -6.31 -11.64
N ALA A 40 -6.39 -6.23 -11.09
CA ALA A 40 -6.66 -5.65 -9.76
C ALA A 40 -5.96 -6.41 -8.62
N GLU A 41 -5.90 -7.74 -8.69
CA GLU A 41 -5.25 -8.55 -7.65
C GLU A 41 -3.74 -8.30 -7.62
N ILE A 42 -3.13 -8.17 -8.80
CA ILE A 42 -1.71 -7.84 -8.94
C ILE A 42 -1.46 -6.43 -8.41
N PHE A 43 -2.34 -5.47 -8.69
CA PHE A 43 -2.24 -4.11 -8.17
C PHE A 43 -2.25 -4.08 -6.63
N GLU A 44 -3.22 -4.74 -6.00
CA GLU A 44 -3.34 -4.76 -4.54
C GLU A 44 -2.14 -5.45 -3.89
N LYS A 45 -1.65 -6.54 -4.49
CA LYS A 45 -0.42 -7.20 -4.03
C LYS A 45 0.78 -6.24 -4.10
N MET A 46 0.99 -5.57 -5.24
CA MET A 46 2.08 -4.59 -5.39
C MET A 46 1.96 -3.44 -4.38
N ARG A 47 0.75 -2.95 -4.13
CA ARG A 47 0.52 -1.87 -3.16
C ARG A 47 0.91 -2.30 -1.75
N LEU A 48 0.53 -3.52 -1.37
CA LEU A 48 0.83 -4.10 -0.06
C LEU A 48 2.33 -4.38 0.09
N ASP A 49 2.98 -4.88 -0.95
CA ASP A 49 4.43 -5.12 -0.96
C ASP A 49 5.21 -3.80 -0.87
N LEU A 50 4.79 -2.74 -1.57
CA LEU A 50 5.38 -1.40 -1.46
C LEU A 50 5.25 -0.85 -0.03
N ALA A 51 4.08 -0.97 0.58
CA ALA A 51 3.87 -0.52 1.97
C ALA A 51 4.77 -1.28 2.96
N ARG A 52 4.92 -2.60 2.78
CA ARG A 52 5.83 -3.43 3.58
C ARG A 52 7.28 -3.00 3.38
N LEU A 53 7.70 -2.78 2.13
CA LEU A 53 9.06 -2.38 1.80
C LEU A 53 9.41 -1.03 2.44
N GLN A 54 8.49 -0.06 2.39
CA GLN A 54 8.66 1.23 3.05
C GLN A 54 8.81 1.08 4.58
N GLY A 55 7.99 0.23 5.21
CA GLY A 55 8.09 -0.06 6.65
C GLY A 55 9.40 -0.75 7.04
N LEU A 56 9.84 -1.74 6.26
CA LEU A 56 11.10 -2.44 6.47
C LEU A 56 12.30 -1.51 6.28
N THR A 57 12.29 -0.69 5.23
CA THR A 57 13.37 0.27 4.95
C THR A 57 13.50 1.28 6.08
N THR A 58 12.38 1.79 6.59
CA THR A 58 12.37 2.71 7.73
C THR A 58 12.92 2.04 8.99
N SER A 59 12.46 0.82 9.29
CA SER A 59 12.94 0.05 10.44
C SER A 59 14.44 -0.23 10.35
N LEU A 60 14.94 -0.61 9.17
CA LEU A 60 16.37 -0.85 8.95
C LEU A 60 17.19 0.43 9.10
N LEU A 61 16.68 1.57 8.63
CA LEU A 61 17.32 2.86 8.84
C LEU A 61 17.41 3.22 10.32
N ASP A 62 16.36 2.97 11.10
CA ASP A 62 16.36 3.20 12.55
C ASP A 62 17.39 2.30 13.27
N VAL A 63 17.53 1.04 12.83
CA VAL A 63 18.58 0.13 13.33
C VAL A 63 19.96 0.70 13.01
N ALA A 64 20.19 1.09 11.75
CA ALA A 64 21.47 1.63 11.29
C ALA A 64 21.85 2.93 12.02
N GLN A 65 20.85 3.75 12.39
CA GLN A 65 21.04 5.00 13.13
C GLN A 65 21.09 4.81 14.65
N GLY A 66 20.98 3.58 15.15
CA GLY A 66 20.97 3.28 16.59
C GLY A 66 19.73 3.81 17.33
N ARG A 67 18.64 4.10 16.62
CA ARG A 67 17.36 4.58 17.18
C ARG A 67 16.47 3.46 17.69
N VAL A 68 17.04 2.27 17.88
CA VAL A 68 16.34 1.07 18.35
C VAL A 68 16.75 0.75 19.78
N SER A 69 15.80 0.25 20.56
CA SER A 69 16.05 -0.25 21.91
C SER A 69 16.08 -1.78 21.92
N PRO A 70 16.94 -2.41 22.73
CA PRO A 70 16.96 -3.86 22.86
C PRO A 70 15.63 -4.37 23.42
N ALA A 71 15.15 -5.49 22.85
CA ALA A 71 14.00 -6.20 23.37
C ALA A 71 14.40 -6.91 24.67
N THR A 72 13.96 -6.36 25.79
CA THR A 72 14.07 -6.95 27.13
C THR A 72 12.68 -7.12 27.69
N GLU A 73 12.48 -8.01 28.66
CA GLU A 73 11.16 -8.23 29.29
C GLU A 73 10.54 -6.94 29.87
N LYS A 74 11.39 -6.00 30.34
CA LYS A 74 10.95 -4.69 30.80
C LYS A 74 10.53 -3.78 29.65
N SER A 75 11.30 -3.71 28.56
CA SER A 75 10.95 -2.83 27.43
C SER A 75 9.69 -3.29 26.70
N THR A 76 9.45 -4.59 26.59
CA THR A 76 8.17 -5.12 26.07
C THR A 76 7.01 -4.81 27.00
N ALA A 77 7.17 -5.00 28.31
CA ALA A 77 6.15 -4.65 29.30
C ALA A 77 5.76 -3.16 29.24
N ASP A 78 6.73 -2.26 29.09
CA ASP A 78 6.50 -0.81 28.98
C ASP A 78 5.75 -0.42 27.69
N VAL A 79 6.06 -1.06 26.56
CA VAL A 79 5.33 -0.84 25.30
C VAL A 79 3.89 -1.31 25.43
N PHE A 80 3.64 -2.48 26.03
CA PHE A 80 2.29 -2.97 26.27
C PHE A 80 1.51 -2.09 27.27
N ALA A 81 2.17 -1.56 28.30
CA ALA A 81 1.56 -0.63 29.25
C ALA A 81 1.15 0.69 28.56
N LYS A 82 2.01 1.27 27.72
CA LYS A 82 1.71 2.46 26.92
C LYS A 82 0.58 2.22 25.92
N ALA A 83 0.57 1.07 25.24
CA ALA A 83 -0.49 0.70 24.31
C ALA A 83 -1.85 0.53 25.02
N LYS A 84 -1.87 -0.05 26.24
CA LYS A 84 -3.09 -0.13 27.05
C LYS A 84 -3.58 1.26 27.47
N GLN A 85 -2.68 2.16 27.88
CA GLN A 85 -3.05 3.53 28.25
C GLN A 85 -3.63 4.33 27.07
N SER A 86 -3.05 4.24 25.87
CA SER A 86 -3.55 4.96 24.70
C SER A 86 -4.94 4.47 24.27
N VAL A 87 -5.21 3.17 24.36
CA VAL A 87 -6.56 2.61 24.12
C VAL A 87 -7.57 3.09 25.18
N LEU A 88 -7.17 3.17 26.45
CA LEU A 88 -8.02 3.66 27.53
C LEU A 88 -8.35 5.16 27.37
N LEU A 89 -7.37 5.96 26.94
CA LEU A 89 -7.57 7.39 26.65
C LEU A 89 -8.52 7.60 25.46
N ALA A 90 -8.39 6.79 24.40
CA ALA A 90 -9.29 6.81 23.25
C ALA A 90 -10.73 6.41 23.62
N LYS A 91 -10.89 5.47 24.56
CA LYS A 91 -12.21 5.10 25.10
C LYS A 91 -12.82 6.20 25.99
N LYS A 92 -12.02 6.87 26.82
CA LYS A 92 -12.48 8.00 27.65
C LYS A 92 -12.93 9.19 26.80
N THR A 93 -12.20 9.53 25.75
CA THR A 93 -12.58 10.61 24.83
C THR A 93 -13.88 10.31 24.09
N ARG A 94 -14.10 9.08 23.62
CA ARG A 94 -15.41 8.71 23.02
C ARG A 94 -16.59 8.78 24.01
N LYS A 95 -16.36 8.58 25.31
CA LYS A 95 -17.41 8.63 26.34
C LYS A 95 -17.73 10.06 26.82
N ALA A 96 -16.88 11.04 26.51
CA ALA A 96 -17.04 12.44 26.90
C ALA A 96 -17.69 13.32 25.81
N VAL A 97 -17.92 12.77 24.61
CA VAL A 97 -18.53 13.46 23.46
C VAL A 97 -19.97 12.96 23.22
N GLY A 98 -20.54 12.22 24.18
CA GLY A 98 -21.92 11.72 24.16
C GLY A 98 -22.78 12.41 25.20
#